data_AF-A0A5B7SZZ8-F1
#
_entry.id   AF-A0A5B7SZZ8-F1
#
_cell.length_a   1.000
_cell.length_b   1.000
_cell.length_c   1.000
_cell.angle_alpha   90.00
_cell.angle_beta   90.00
_cell.angle_gamma   90.00
#
_symmetry.space_group_name_H-M   'P 1'
#
loop_
_entity.id
_entity.type
_entity.pdbx_description
1 polymer ?
#
loop_
_entity_poly.entity_id
_entity_poly.type
_entity_poly.pdbx_seq_one_letter_code
_entity_poly.pdbx_strand_id
1 'polypeptide(L)'
;MSLLTGLAVGTLFGSNISLILGIEVGSIIFSVMFFGHYLLFLPTIFNYWESSPRFIRYSDTRKITSRIIAMFFPAKLPMNVIDKNNIKEIKVIGLPPAYTNLTAQFIAAEEGSLMYGLFLMINNPVKIQIILDDKTIIHLDISKDYFTHPQTTIAKLKLFLNRFKTSKINLSEENLKFINE
;
A
#
# COMPACT_ATOMS: atom_id res chain seq x y z
N MET A 1 -0.71 6.67 17.84
CA MET A 1 -1.67 6.04 18.78
C MET A 1 -1.07 4.92 19.60
N SER A 2 -0.41 3.91 19.01
CA SER A 2 0.15 2.76 19.77
C SER A 2 1.04 3.16 20.95
N LEU A 3 1.97 4.11 20.77
CA LEU A 3 2.84 4.60 21.85
C LEU A 3 2.04 5.26 22.98
N LEU A 4 1.10 6.15 22.63
CA LEU A 4 0.26 6.83 23.61
C LEU A 4 -0.60 5.85 24.41
N THR A 5 -1.20 4.85 23.74
CA THR A 5 -1.98 3.82 24.42
C THR A 5 -1.12 2.96 25.32
N GLY A 6 0.05 2.52 24.86
CA GLY A 6 1.01 1.77 25.69
C GLY A 6 1.46 2.57 26.92
N LEU A 7 1.77 3.86 26.75
CA LEU A 7 2.12 4.74 27.87
C LEU A 7 0.97 4.96 28.84
N ALA A 8 -0.25 5.16 28.34
CA ALA A 8 -1.43 5.35 29.18
C ALA A 8 -1.71 4.10 30.04
N VAL A 9 -1.74 2.92 29.42
CA VAL A 9 -1.94 1.65 30.13
C VAL A 9 -0.78 1.39 31.09
N GLY A 10 0.47 1.58 30.65
CA GLY A 10 1.64 1.39 31.50
C GLY A 10 1.65 2.31 32.72
N THR A 11 1.21 3.56 32.56
CA THR A 11 1.09 4.52 33.68
C THR A 11 0.05 4.06 34.69
N LEU A 12 -1.11 3.55 34.25
CA LEU A 12 -2.15 3.03 35.14
C LEU A 12 -1.64 1.88 36.01
N PHE A 13 -0.91 0.92 35.45
CA PHE A 13 -0.33 -0.19 36.22
C PHE A 13 0.87 0.25 37.07
N GLY A 14 1.66 1.20 36.56
CA GLY A 14 2.81 1.79 37.24
C GLY A 14 2.44 2.53 38.52
N SER A 15 1.36 3.32 38.48
CA SER A 15 0.90 4.14 39.62
C SER A 15 0.10 3.36 40.65
N ASN A 16 -0.60 2.29 40.24
CA ASN A 16 -1.52 1.56 41.12
C ASN A 16 -0.94 0.25 41.68
N ILE A 17 0.08 -0.33 41.05
CA ILE A 17 0.62 -1.64 41.45
C ILE A 17 2.14 -1.58 41.64
N SER A 18 2.90 -1.39 40.55
CA SER A 18 4.35 -1.21 40.61
C SER A 18 4.91 -0.67 39.30
N LEU A 19 6.00 0.12 39.39
CA LEU A 19 6.67 0.68 38.22
C LEU A 19 7.10 -0.38 37.21
N ILE A 20 7.66 -1.50 37.68
CA ILE A 20 8.15 -2.60 36.83
C ILE A 20 6.98 -3.20 36.02
N LEU A 21 5.87 -3.52 36.69
CA LEU A 21 4.68 -4.06 36.02
C LEU A 21 4.11 -3.05 35.01
N GLY A 22 4.10 -1.76 35.34
CA GLY A 22 3.69 -0.69 34.42
C GLY A 22 4.52 -0.66 33.13
N ILE A 23 5.84 -0.77 33.25
CA ILE A 23 6.75 -0.84 32.09
C ILE A 23 6.48 -2.10 31.25
N GLU A 24 6.33 -3.27 31.90
CA GLU A 24 6.06 -4.53 31.20
C GLU A 24 4.74 -4.49 30.43
N VAL A 25 3.64 -4.14 31.10
CA VAL A 25 2.31 -4.07 30.48
C VAL A 25 2.27 -3.02 29.38
N GLY A 26 2.82 -1.83 29.63
CA GLY A 26 2.88 -0.77 28.62
C GLY A 26 3.65 -1.18 27.37
N SER A 27 4.78 -1.88 27.55
CA SER A 27 5.60 -2.40 26.45
C SER A 27 4.86 -3.50 25.66
N ILE A 28 4.14 -4.39 26.34
CA ILE A 28 3.33 -5.44 25.69
C ILE A 28 2.23 -4.80 24.85
N ILE A 29 1.44 -3.89 25.41
CA ILE A 29 0.35 -3.22 24.69
C ILE A 29 0.88 -2.42 23.50
N PHE A 30 1.94 -1.64 23.69
CA PHE A 30 2.61 -0.94 22.60
C PHE A 30 3.03 -1.91 21.49
N SER A 31 3.70 -3.00 21.85
CA SER A 31 4.22 -3.98 20.88
C SER A 31 3.09 -4.66 20.11
N VAL A 32 2.03 -5.12 20.79
CA VAL A 32 0.88 -5.76 20.14
C VAL A 32 0.22 -4.80 19.15
N MET A 33 -0.01 -3.55 19.54
CA MET A 33 -0.61 -2.57 18.64
C MET A 33 0.31 -2.17 17.49
N PHE A 34 1.60 -1.93 17.78
CA PHE A 34 2.57 -1.50 16.78
C PHE A 34 2.84 -2.60 15.76
N PHE A 35 3.20 -3.80 16.21
CA PHE A 35 3.45 -4.92 15.30
C PHE A 35 2.16 -5.41 14.64
N GLY A 36 1.05 -5.52 15.37
CA GLY A 36 -0.23 -5.94 14.83
C GLY A 36 -0.71 -5.03 13.71
N HIS A 37 -0.65 -3.71 13.91
CA HIS A 37 -1.04 -2.77 12.86
C HIS A 37 -0.01 -2.73 11.72
N TYR A 38 1.24 -2.40 12.03
CA TYR A 38 2.21 -2.11 10.97
C TYR A 38 2.64 -3.36 10.22
N LEU A 39 2.86 -4.54 10.85
CA LEU A 39 3.26 -5.73 10.10
C LEU A 39 2.17 -6.21 9.14
N LEU A 40 0.89 -6.07 9.50
CA LEU A 40 -0.21 -6.52 8.65
C LEU A 40 -0.48 -5.55 7.50
N PHE A 41 -0.53 -4.25 7.81
CA PHE A 41 -1.00 -3.24 6.86
C PHE A 41 0.11 -2.55 6.08
N LEU A 42 1.40 -2.70 6.44
CA LEU A 42 2.53 -2.06 5.75
C LEU A 42 2.49 -2.22 4.23
N PRO A 43 2.24 -3.43 3.67
CA PRO A 43 2.25 -3.60 2.22
C PRO A 43 1.21 -2.73 1.50
N THR A 44 0.12 -2.40 2.17
CA THR A 44 -0.95 -1.55 1.64
C THR A 44 -0.63 -0.06 1.82
N ILE A 45 -0.11 0.34 2.98
CA ILE A 45 0.13 1.77 3.29
C ILE A 45 1.48 2.30 2.84
N PHE A 46 2.46 1.41 2.70
CA PHE A 46 3.86 1.68 2.38
C PHE A 46 4.29 0.82 1.19
N ASN A 47 3.73 1.14 0.03
CA ASN A 47 4.17 0.64 -1.25
C ASN A 47 4.70 1.81 -2.09
N TYR A 48 6.02 1.90 -2.20
CA TYR A 48 6.68 2.93 -2.97
C TYR A 48 7.27 2.37 -4.25
N TRP A 49 7.02 3.05 -5.36
CA TRP A 49 7.68 2.79 -6.63
C TRP A 49 7.79 4.08 -7.45
N GLU A 50 8.79 4.12 -8.32
CA GLU A 50 9.07 5.23 -9.23
C GLU A 50 9.39 4.71 -10.64
N SER A 51 9.10 5.54 -11.65
CA SER A 51 9.32 5.19 -13.06
C SER A 51 10.16 6.26 -13.74
N SER A 52 11.43 5.92 -14.00
CA SER A 52 12.36 6.70 -14.82
C SER A 52 12.22 6.32 -16.31
N PRO A 53 12.90 6.99 -17.26
CA PRO A 53 12.81 6.62 -18.68
C PRO A 53 13.22 5.17 -18.98
N ARG A 54 14.24 4.64 -18.28
CA ARG A 54 14.78 3.28 -18.52
C ARG A 54 14.34 2.25 -17.49
N PHE A 55 14.20 2.64 -16.23
CA PHE A 55 13.98 1.72 -15.12
C PHE A 55 12.70 2.03 -14.35
N ILE A 56 12.09 1.00 -13.79
CA ILE A 56 11.11 1.11 -12.71
C ILE A 56 11.79 0.63 -11.44
N ARG A 57 11.75 1.42 -10.38
CA ARG A 57 12.23 1.01 -9.05
C ARG A 57 11.06 0.83 -8.12
N TYR A 58 11.04 -0.23 -7.33
CA TYR A 58 9.95 -0.49 -6.40
C TYR A 58 10.45 -1.16 -5.13
N SER A 59 9.80 -0.84 -4.02
CA SER A 59 9.99 -1.51 -2.74
C SER A 59 9.08 -2.73 -2.66
N ASP A 60 9.61 -3.86 -2.18
CA ASP A 60 8.81 -5.07 -1.95
C ASP A 60 8.72 -5.37 -0.46
N THR A 61 7.61 -4.96 0.14
CA THR A 61 7.27 -5.18 1.55
C THR A 61 6.43 -6.44 1.76
N ARG A 62 6.29 -7.34 0.77
CA ARG A 62 5.54 -8.59 0.96
C ARG A 62 6.23 -9.53 1.95
N LYS A 63 7.57 -9.54 1.97
CA LYS A 63 8.37 -10.34 2.92
C LYS A 63 8.41 -9.68 4.29
N ILE A 64 8.26 -10.49 5.36
CA ILE A 64 8.29 -10.01 6.76
C ILE A 64 9.59 -9.24 7.07
N THR A 65 10.74 -9.72 6.57
CA THR A 65 12.03 -9.03 6.77
C THR A 65 12.02 -7.61 6.18
N SER A 66 11.51 -7.44 4.97
CA SER A 66 11.32 -6.12 4.36
C SER A 66 10.36 -5.25 5.16
N ARG A 67 9.31 -5.83 5.76
CA ARG A 67 8.37 -5.08 6.62
C ARG A 67 9.05 -4.55 7.88
N ILE A 68 9.83 -5.40 8.56
CA ILE A 68 10.58 -4.99 9.74
C ILE A 68 11.58 -3.88 9.39
N ILE A 69 12.30 -4.02 8.27
CA ILE A 69 13.21 -2.96 7.80
C ILE A 69 12.44 -1.67 7.53
N ALA A 70 11.30 -1.73 6.83
CA ALA A 70 10.49 -0.55 6.57
C ALA A 70 9.96 0.12 7.85
N MET A 71 9.67 -0.65 8.91
CA MET A 71 9.18 -0.13 10.19
C MET A 71 10.25 0.62 10.98
N PHE A 72 11.49 0.10 11.05
CA PHE A 72 12.54 0.66 11.89
C PHE A 72 13.58 1.48 11.13
N PHE A 73 13.85 1.12 9.88
CA PHE A 73 14.88 1.69 9.03
C PHE A 73 14.37 1.91 7.61
N PRO A 74 13.34 2.74 7.39
CA PRO A 74 12.71 2.91 6.06
C PRO A 74 13.70 3.36 4.99
N ALA A 75 14.70 4.16 5.35
CA ALA A 75 15.78 4.59 4.45
C ALA A 75 16.68 3.43 3.95
N LYS A 76 16.66 2.27 4.64
CA LYS A 76 17.41 1.05 4.26
C LYS A 76 16.54 0.02 3.54
N LEU A 77 15.27 0.33 3.25
CA LEU A 77 14.38 -0.59 2.54
C LEU A 77 14.94 -0.86 1.13
N PRO A 78 15.25 -2.13 0.78
CA PRO A 78 15.78 -2.44 -0.54
C PRO A 78 14.80 -2.06 -1.64
N MET A 79 15.34 -1.42 -2.68
CA MET A 79 14.62 -1.10 -3.91
C MET A 79 15.01 -2.10 -5.00
N ASN A 80 14.03 -2.82 -5.51
CA ASN A 80 14.18 -3.67 -6.68
C ASN A 80 14.11 -2.81 -7.94
N VAL A 81 14.77 -3.25 -9.00
CA VAL A 81 14.86 -2.51 -10.28
C VAL A 81 14.39 -3.41 -11.42
N ILE A 82 13.53 -2.87 -12.26
CA ILE A 82 13.05 -3.48 -13.50
C ILE A 82 13.61 -2.66 -14.66
N ASP A 83 14.36 -3.30 -15.57
CA ASP A 83 14.65 -2.69 -16.88
C ASP A 83 13.40 -2.78 -17.75
N LYS A 84 12.93 -1.64 -18.25
CA LYS A 84 11.70 -1.56 -19.07
C LYS A 84 11.82 -2.33 -20.38
N ASN A 85 13.04 -2.59 -20.85
CA ASN A 85 13.26 -3.41 -22.03
C ASN A 85 12.79 -4.84 -21.82
N ASN A 86 12.93 -5.37 -20.60
CA ASN A 86 12.56 -6.74 -20.23
C ASN A 86 11.06 -6.91 -19.95
N ILE A 87 10.26 -5.84 -20.08
CA ILE A 87 8.82 -5.90 -19.86
C ILE A 87 8.18 -6.48 -21.11
N LYS A 88 7.53 -7.62 -20.96
CA LYS A 88 6.74 -8.26 -22.01
C LYS A 88 5.36 -7.63 -22.12
N GLU A 89 4.69 -7.50 -20.99
CA GLU A 89 3.28 -7.12 -20.93
C GLU A 89 2.97 -6.30 -19.66
N ILE A 90 2.06 -5.34 -19.80
CA ILE A 90 1.54 -4.49 -18.73
C ILE A 90 0.02 -4.60 -18.72
N LYS A 91 -0.55 -4.89 -17.56
CA LYS A 91 -1.99 -4.92 -17.31
C LYS A 91 -2.35 -3.99 -16.16
N VAL A 92 -3.60 -3.54 -16.15
CA VAL A 92 -4.20 -2.86 -15.00
C VAL A 92 -5.29 -3.75 -14.44
N ILE A 93 -5.32 -3.92 -13.13
CA ILE A 93 -6.25 -4.77 -12.41
C ILE A 93 -7.01 -3.91 -11.39
N GLY A 94 -8.32 -4.11 -11.29
CA GLY A 94 -9.16 -3.49 -10.26
C GLY A 94 -9.70 -2.09 -10.61
N LEU A 95 -9.67 -1.67 -11.89
CA LEU A 95 -10.35 -0.45 -12.35
C LEU A 95 -11.59 -0.79 -13.20
N PRO A 96 -12.65 0.06 -13.12
CA PRO A 96 -12.99 0.85 -11.94
C PRO A 96 -13.14 -0.09 -10.72
N PRO A 97 -12.91 0.40 -9.50
CA PRO A 97 -13.10 -0.44 -8.33
C PRO A 97 -14.58 -0.82 -8.18
N ALA A 98 -14.84 -2.04 -7.73
CA ALA A 98 -16.17 -2.51 -7.38
C ALA A 98 -16.63 -1.92 -6.03
N TYR A 99 -16.90 -0.62 -5.97
CA TYR A 99 -17.47 0.02 -4.78
C TYR A 99 -18.96 0.27 -4.98
N THR A 100 -19.78 -0.12 -3.99
CA THR A 100 -21.22 0.17 -4.00
C THR A 100 -21.48 1.59 -3.47
N ASN A 101 -22.64 2.18 -3.76
CA ASN A 101 -23.00 3.55 -3.29
C ASN A 101 -22.94 3.71 -1.75
N LEU A 102 -23.06 2.63 -0.98
CA LEU A 102 -22.87 2.62 0.48
C LEU A 102 -21.42 2.92 0.87
N THR A 103 -20.44 2.45 0.09
CA THR A 103 -19.01 2.65 0.29
C THR A 103 -18.62 4.12 0.24
N ALA A 104 -19.24 4.90 -0.67
CA ALA A 104 -18.99 6.33 -0.80
C ALA A 104 -19.49 7.15 0.41
N GLN A 105 -20.56 6.72 1.08
CA GLN A 105 -21.13 7.43 2.22
C GLN A 105 -20.32 7.21 3.52
N PHE A 106 -19.68 6.06 3.69
CA PHE A 106 -18.80 5.79 4.85
C PHE A 106 -17.46 6.52 4.78
N ILE A 107 -16.97 6.86 3.59
CA ILE A 107 -15.72 7.63 3.41
C ILE A 107 -15.84 9.05 3.99
N ALA A 108 -17.05 9.60 4.10
CA ALA A 108 -17.31 10.94 4.62
C ALA A 108 -17.28 11.06 6.15
N ALA A 109 -17.17 9.96 6.91
CA ALA A 109 -17.09 9.98 8.37
C ALA A 109 -15.62 9.88 8.84
N GLU A 110 -15.10 10.97 9.40
CA GLU A 110 -13.65 11.26 9.51
C GLU A 110 -12.79 10.20 10.22
N GLU A 111 -13.26 9.52 11.28
CA GLU A 111 -12.43 8.53 12.01
C GLU A 111 -12.63 7.07 11.55
N GLY A 112 -13.78 6.73 10.95
CA GLY A 112 -14.03 5.41 10.33
C GLY A 112 -13.39 5.25 8.95
N SER A 113 -13.04 6.37 8.32
CA SER A 113 -12.51 6.46 6.96
C SER A 113 -11.19 5.71 6.75
N LEU A 114 -10.30 5.69 7.74
CA LEU A 114 -8.94 5.14 7.58
C LEU A 114 -8.94 3.61 7.62
N MET A 115 -9.56 2.99 8.64
CA MET A 115 -9.67 1.52 8.69
C MET A 115 -10.54 1.00 7.54
N TYR A 116 -11.65 1.68 7.25
CA TYR A 116 -12.50 1.31 6.12
C TYR A 116 -11.76 1.40 4.78
N GLY A 117 -11.04 2.50 4.55
CA GLY A 117 -10.18 2.67 3.37
C GLY A 117 -9.13 1.58 3.25
N LEU A 118 -8.49 1.18 4.36
CA LEU A 118 -7.57 0.04 4.38
C LEU A 118 -8.25 -1.26 3.94
N PHE A 119 -9.43 -1.56 4.49
CA PHE A 119 -10.18 -2.75 4.08
C PHE A 119 -10.57 -2.72 2.61
N LEU A 120 -10.97 -1.57 2.07
CA LEU A 120 -11.28 -1.44 0.65
C LEU A 120 -10.05 -1.69 -0.22
N MET A 121 -8.91 -1.08 0.09
CA MET A 121 -7.68 -1.27 -0.67
C MET A 121 -7.16 -2.71 -0.62
N ILE A 122 -7.40 -3.42 0.49
CA ILE A 122 -7.00 -4.84 0.63
C ILE A 122 -7.93 -5.75 -0.18
N ASN A 123 -9.25 -5.53 -0.11
CA ASN A 123 -10.23 -6.39 -0.74
C ASN A 123 -10.45 -6.06 -2.24
N ASN A 124 -10.26 -4.80 -2.64
CA ASN A 124 -10.41 -4.32 -4.01
C ASN A 124 -9.15 -3.56 -4.45
N PRO A 125 -7.99 -4.23 -4.52
CA PRO A 125 -6.74 -3.57 -4.84
C PRO A 125 -6.70 -3.12 -6.30
N VAL A 126 -6.23 -1.90 -6.52
CA VAL A 126 -5.90 -1.37 -7.84
C VAL A 126 -4.40 -1.53 -8.09
N LYS A 127 -4.02 -2.31 -9.09
CA LYS A 127 -2.62 -2.70 -9.34
C LYS A 127 -2.27 -2.58 -10.82
N ILE A 128 -1.02 -2.18 -11.07
CA ILE A 128 -0.35 -2.36 -12.36
C ILE A 128 0.40 -3.69 -12.30
N GLN A 129 -0.01 -4.65 -13.11
CA GLN A 129 0.69 -5.93 -13.24
C GLN A 129 1.68 -5.84 -14.39
N ILE A 130 2.95 -6.10 -14.09
CA ILE A 130 4.05 -6.14 -15.05
C ILE A 130 4.48 -7.59 -15.19
N ILE A 131 4.46 -8.10 -16.41
CA ILE A 131 4.94 -9.43 -16.75
C ILE A 131 6.23 -9.24 -17.54
N LEU A 132 7.32 -9.82 -17.04
CA LEU A 132 8.64 -9.78 -17.66
C LEU A 132 8.81 -10.91 -18.69
N ASP A 133 9.85 -10.79 -19.53
CA ASP A 133 10.15 -11.79 -20.57
C ASP A 133 10.43 -13.19 -20.00
N ASP A 134 10.99 -13.26 -18.79
CA ASP A 134 11.23 -14.49 -18.02
C ASP A 134 9.97 -15.05 -17.34
N LYS A 135 8.79 -14.44 -17.60
CA LYS A 135 7.49 -14.72 -16.97
C LYS A 135 7.37 -14.29 -15.51
N THR A 136 8.34 -13.58 -14.95
CA THR A 136 8.23 -13.00 -13.61
C THR A 136 7.09 -11.98 -13.58
N ILE A 137 6.21 -12.09 -12.58
CA ILE A 137 5.07 -11.19 -12.41
C ILE A 137 5.31 -10.26 -11.22
N ILE A 138 5.28 -8.96 -11.49
CA ILE A 138 5.47 -7.90 -10.51
C ILE A 138 4.18 -7.09 -10.43
N HIS A 139 3.74 -6.78 -9.21
CA HIS A 139 2.54 -5.98 -8.96
C HIS A 139 2.96 -4.66 -8.34
N LEU A 140 2.68 -3.56 -9.02
CA LEU A 140 2.83 -2.21 -8.49
C LEU A 140 1.46 -1.76 -8.01
N ASP A 141 1.29 -1.69 -6.69
CA ASP A 141 0.04 -1.26 -6.07
C ASP A 141 -0.15 0.26 -6.18
N ILE A 142 -1.30 0.69 -6.67
CA ILE A 142 -1.73 2.10 -6.72
C ILE A 142 -3.01 2.34 -5.91
N SER A 143 -3.46 1.37 -5.11
CA SER A 143 -4.74 1.41 -4.39
C SER A 143 -4.82 2.62 -3.46
N LYS A 144 -3.74 2.95 -2.75
CA LYS A 144 -3.68 4.10 -1.84
C LYS A 144 -3.78 5.43 -2.57
N ASP A 145 -2.98 5.59 -3.62
CA ASP A 145 -2.99 6.82 -4.41
C ASP A 145 -4.34 6.99 -5.11
N TYR A 146 -4.92 5.89 -5.59
CA TYR A 146 -6.24 5.90 -6.22
C TYR A 146 -7.37 6.18 -5.21
N PHE A 147 -7.33 5.58 -4.03
CA PHE A 147 -8.32 5.82 -2.97
C PHE A 147 -8.29 7.28 -2.47
N THR A 148 -7.08 7.84 -2.30
CA THR A 148 -6.92 9.21 -1.77
C THR A 148 -7.02 10.29 -2.83
N HIS A 149 -6.53 10.05 -4.04
CA HIS A 149 -6.43 11.01 -5.13
C HIS A 149 -6.76 10.35 -6.49
N PRO A 150 -8.00 9.90 -6.71
CA PRO A 150 -8.36 9.07 -7.86
C PRO A 150 -8.03 9.74 -9.20
N GLN A 151 -8.44 10.99 -9.41
CA GLN A 151 -8.21 11.73 -10.66
C GLN A 151 -6.71 11.89 -10.97
N THR A 152 -5.93 12.33 -9.99
CA THR A 152 -4.46 12.48 -10.13
C THR A 152 -3.78 11.15 -10.43
N THR A 153 -4.26 10.07 -9.81
CA THR A 153 -3.71 8.72 -10.01
C THR A 153 -4.01 8.19 -11.40
N ILE A 154 -5.22 8.38 -11.93
CA ILE A 154 -5.57 8.02 -13.30
C ILE A 154 -4.75 8.83 -14.32
N ALA A 155 -4.58 10.13 -14.09
CA ALA A 155 -3.73 10.96 -14.95
C ALA A 155 -2.27 10.47 -14.97
N LYS A 156 -1.70 10.17 -13.80
CA LYS A 156 -0.34 9.60 -13.69
C LYS A 156 -0.24 8.21 -14.33
N LEU A 157 -1.26 7.37 -14.17
CA LEU A 157 -1.34 6.05 -14.82
C LEU A 157 -1.33 6.18 -16.34
N LYS A 158 -2.12 7.11 -16.91
CA LYS A 158 -2.14 7.40 -18.34
C LYS A 158 -0.76 7.83 -18.84
N LEU A 159 -0.10 8.74 -18.13
CA LEU A 159 1.28 9.16 -18.45
C LEU A 159 2.29 8.01 -18.35
N PHE A 160 2.14 7.12 -17.36
CA PHE A 160 2.98 5.94 -17.22
C PHE A 160 2.80 4.99 -18.40
N LEU A 161 1.56 4.67 -18.77
CA LEU A 161 1.22 3.76 -19.87
C LEU A 161 1.70 4.30 -21.22
N ASN A 162 1.57 5.61 -21.47
CA ASN A 162 2.04 6.26 -22.70
C ASN A 162 3.56 6.19 -22.94
N ARG A 163 4.34 5.77 -21.93
CA ARG A 163 5.79 5.52 -22.08
C ARG A 163 6.12 4.15 -22.67
N PHE A 164 5.12 3.32 -22.94
CA PHE A 164 5.28 1.97 -23.49
C PHE A 164 4.63 1.85 -24.86
N LYS A 165 5.13 0.93 -25.68
CA LYS A 165 4.49 0.58 -26.95
C LYS A 165 3.12 -0.03 -26.67
N THR A 166 2.10 0.33 -27.45
CA THR A 166 0.73 -0.19 -27.32
C THR A 166 0.68 -1.72 -27.35
N SER A 167 1.58 -2.37 -28.11
CA SER A 167 1.69 -3.84 -28.18
C SER A 167 2.07 -4.51 -26.85
N LYS A 168 2.65 -3.77 -25.89
CA LYS A 168 2.98 -4.27 -24.55
C LYS A 168 1.87 -4.00 -23.54
N ILE A 169 0.83 -3.26 -23.90
CA ILE A 169 -0.24 -2.82 -23.00
C ILE A 169 -1.47 -3.66 -23.28
N ASN A 170 -1.90 -4.47 -22.31
CA ASN A 170 -3.08 -5.29 -22.39
C ASN A 170 -4.10 -4.85 -21.33
N LEU A 171 -5.04 -3.99 -21.74
CA LEU A 171 -6.09 -3.46 -20.90
C LEU A 171 -7.43 -4.07 -21.32
N SER A 172 -8.29 -4.38 -20.35
CA SER A 172 -9.70 -4.70 -20.63
C SER A 172 -10.40 -3.48 -21.25
N GLU A 173 -11.49 -3.73 -21.98
CA GLU A 173 -12.32 -2.66 -22.55
C GLU A 173 -12.81 -1.68 -21.48
N GLU A 174 -13.18 -2.21 -20.31
CA GLU A 174 -13.60 -1.43 -19.15
C GLU A 174 -12.49 -0.51 -18.63
N ASN A 175 -11.27 -1.03 -18.45
CA ASN A 175 -10.12 -0.23 -18.06
C ASN A 175 -9.82 0.87 -19.08
N LEU A 176 -9.88 0.53 -20.38
CA LEU A 176 -9.61 1.47 -21.47
C LEU A 176 -10.62 2.61 -21.46
N LYS A 177 -11.90 2.30 -21.27
CA LYS A 177 -12.95 3.31 -21.17
C LYS A 177 -12.70 4.22 -19.96
N PHE A 178 -12.51 3.63 -18.78
CA PHE A 178 -12.35 4.38 -17.54
C PHE A 178 -11.08 5.26 -17.49
N ILE A 179 -9.98 4.84 -18.12
CA ILE A 179 -8.73 5.64 -18.17
C ILE A 179 -8.84 6.80 -19.18
N ASN A 180 -9.76 6.71 -20.14
CA ASN A 180 -9.92 7.70 -21.21
C ASN A 180 -11.05 8.72 -20.97
N GLU A 181 -11.98 8.42 -20.07
CA GLU A 181 -12.93 9.39 -19.49
C GLU A 181 -12.21 10.47 -18.66
#